data_AF-A0A062X5X5-F1
#
_entry.id   AF-A0A062X5X5-F1
#
_cell.length_a   1.000
_cell.length_b   1.000
_cell.length_c   1.000
_cell.angle_alpha   90.00
_cell.angle_beta   90.00
_cell.angle_gamma   90.00
#
_symmetry.space_group_name_H-M   'P 1'
#
loop_
_entity.id
_entity.type
_entity.pdbx_description
1 polymer ?
#
loop_
_entity_poly.entity_id
_entity_poly.type
_entity_poly.pdbx_seq_one_letter_code
_entity_poly.pdbx_strand_id
1 'polypeptide(L)'
;MFDTAVVVVAVLLVAAALGGLTLLRLPPAELTHTVDGIDAVEVLVAAGRVEISGRDREDVHVALTVRRRPGRSVPVLTRAGSTLRIDGRASDVRVRLTVPPRVRVRAEVLAGEITLWGVGGELSLVTRDGTIAGRELTRGPVAARSRDGDVNLHFSEPPDGVRAQSETGMVTVMLPDGEYGVEVETADPGAADVELTPSAHAACQVVARSVSGRVRVGLAAPLGPLSI
;
A
#
# COMPACT_ATOMS: atom_id res chain seq x y z
N MET A 1 62.34 16.33 -22.00
CA MET A 1 61.15 16.58 -21.16
C MET A 1 59.99 15.88 -21.84
N PHE A 2 59.71 14.63 -21.44
CA PHE A 2 58.63 13.84 -22.02
C PHE A 2 57.40 13.92 -21.13
N ASP A 3 56.28 14.14 -21.79
CA ASP A 3 54.95 14.49 -21.30
C ASP A 3 54.45 13.63 -20.14
N THR A 4 54.24 14.27 -18.99
CA THR A 4 53.52 13.75 -17.83
C THR A 4 52.00 13.68 -18.06
N ALA A 5 51.52 13.95 -19.28
CA ALA A 5 50.09 14.07 -19.61
C ALA A 5 49.35 12.72 -19.81
N VAL A 6 50.05 11.61 -20.03
CA VAL A 6 49.40 10.31 -20.37
C VAL A 6 49.03 9.47 -19.13
N VAL A 7 49.62 9.72 -17.96
CA VAL A 7 49.38 8.91 -16.75
C VAL A 7 48.07 9.30 -16.03
N VAL A 8 47.58 10.53 -16.20
CA VAL A 8 46.39 11.04 -15.50
C VAL A 8 45.08 10.44 -16.05
N VAL A 9 45.03 10.11 -17.34
CA VAL A 9 43.81 9.58 -17.98
C VAL A 9 43.57 8.10 -17.64
N ALA A 10 44.64 7.31 -17.46
CA ALA A 10 44.53 5.90 -17.10
C ALA A 10 44.06 5.69 -15.65
N VAL A 11 44.49 6.56 -14.71
CA VAL A 11 44.06 6.50 -13.30
C VAL A 11 42.59 6.94 -13.13
N LEU A 12 42.12 7.88 -13.96
CA LEU A 12 40.72 8.35 -13.94
C LEU A 12 39.73 7.29 -14.45
N LEU A 13 40.12 6.48 -15.44
CA LEU A 13 39.28 5.38 -15.94
C LEU A 13 39.22 4.19 -14.97
N VAL A 14 40.29 3.90 -14.24
CA VAL A 14 40.27 2.88 -13.18
C VAL A 14 39.48 3.37 -11.96
N ALA A 15 39.57 4.65 -11.60
CA ALA A 15 38.75 5.25 -10.54
C ALA A 15 37.26 5.34 -10.91
N ALA A 16 36.90 5.51 -12.18
CA ALA A 16 35.51 5.43 -12.64
C ALA A 16 34.99 3.99 -12.70
N ALA A 17 35.82 3.01 -13.03
CA ALA A 17 35.44 1.59 -12.99
C ALA A 17 35.28 1.07 -11.55
N LEU A 18 36.14 1.47 -10.62
CA LEU A 18 36.01 1.18 -9.17
C LEU A 18 34.94 2.06 -8.48
N GLY A 19 34.77 3.31 -8.93
CA GLY A 19 33.72 4.25 -8.51
C GLY A 19 32.32 3.80 -8.93
N GLY A 20 32.20 3.29 -10.16
CA GLY A 20 30.98 2.66 -10.66
C GLY A 20 30.62 1.39 -9.89
N LEU A 21 31.62 0.59 -9.50
CA LEU A 21 31.41 -0.59 -8.65
C LEU A 21 31.07 -0.25 -7.18
N THR A 22 31.52 0.90 -6.67
CA THR A 22 31.19 1.36 -5.30
C THR A 22 29.83 2.05 -5.23
N LEU A 23 29.36 2.70 -6.31
CA LEU A 23 27.97 3.15 -6.46
C LEU A 23 26.97 1.98 -6.45
N LEU A 24 27.35 0.82 -6.98
CA LEU A 24 26.59 -0.44 -6.90
C LEU A 24 26.58 -1.05 -5.49
N ARG A 25 27.43 -0.57 -4.57
CA ARG A 25 27.51 -1.00 -3.16
C ARG A 25 27.00 0.06 -2.17
N LEU A 26 26.42 1.16 -2.64
CA LEU A 26 25.81 2.13 -1.73
C LEU A 26 24.56 1.52 -1.09
N PRO A 27 24.43 1.57 0.26
CA PRO A 27 23.23 1.15 0.93
C PRO A 27 22.01 1.92 0.36
N PRO A 28 20.82 1.32 0.38
CA PRO A 28 19.60 1.99 -0.06
C PRO A 28 19.48 3.36 0.63
N ALA A 29 19.04 4.37 -0.12
CA ALA A 29 18.85 5.70 0.46
C ALA A 29 17.60 5.64 1.34
N GLU A 30 17.78 5.91 2.63
CA GLU A 30 16.67 6.15 3.57
C GLU A 30 16.39 7.65 3.61
N LEU A 31 15.19 8.03 3.20
CA LEU A 31 14.67 9.40 3.33
C LEU A 31 13.58 9.37 4.39
N THR A 32 13.78 10.10 5.49
CA THR A 32 12.76 10.27 6.53
C THR A 32 12.26 11.70 6.49
N HIS A 33 10.95 11.86 6.29
CA HIS A 33 10.27 13.14 6.35
C HIS A 33 9.09 13.05 7.32
N THR A 34 9.06 13.94 8.29
CA THR A 34 7.89 14.16 9.14
C THR A 34 7.16 15.38 8.59
N VAL A 35 5.85 15.26 8.37
CA VAL A 35 5.02 16.34 7.87
C VAL A 35 3.76 16.47 8.72
N ASP A 36 3.54 17.68 9.23
CA ASP A 36 2.38 17.99 10.07
C ASP A 36 1.26 18.65 9.25
N GLY A 37 0.01 18.49 9.72
CA GLY A 37 -1.17 19.12 9.12
C GLY A 37 -1.52 18.58 7.73
N ILE A 38 -1.42 17.26 7.56
CA ILE A 38 -1.76 16.55 6.33
C ILE A 38 -3.09 15.84 6.51
N ASP A 39 -4.08 16.21 5.71
CA ASP A 39 -5.41 15.60 5.70
C ASP A 39 -5.53 14.48 4.66
N ALA A 40 -4.60 14.45 3.69
CA ALA A 40 -4.59 13.49 2.60
C ALA A 40 -3.17 13.09 2.18
N VAL A 41 -2.96 11.78 1.97
CA VAL A 41 -1.70 11.22 1.46
C VAL A 41 -1.97 10.49 0.16
N GLU A 42 -1.28 10.89 -0.91
CA GLU A 42 -1.31 10.25 -2.21
C GLU A 42 0.04 9.59 -2.50
N VAL A 43 0.01 8.28 -2.72
CA VAL A 43 1.20 7.46 -3.01
C VAL A 43 1.03 6.83 -4.37
N LEU A 44 2.04 6.98 -5.22
CA LEU A 44 1.96 6.56 -6.60
C LEU A 44 3.28 5.92 -7.01
N VAL A 45 3.32 4.59 -7.05
CA VAL A 45 4.55 3.82 -7.21
C VAL A 45 4.43 2.87 -8.40
N ALA A 46 5.47 2.80 -9.23
CA ALA A 46 5.47 1.88 -10.38
C ALA A 46 5.82 0.44 -9.98
N ALA A 47 6.77 0.26 -9.08
CA ALA A 47 7.15 -1.04 -8.58
C ALA A 47 7.60 -0.93 -7.14
N GLY A 48 7.17 -1.86 -6.28
CA GLY A 48 7.69 -1.97 -4.92
C GLY A 48 6.62 -2.29 -3.89
N ARG A 49 6.83 -1.83 -2.67
CA ARG A 49 5.94 -2.10 -1.54
C ARG A 49 5.56 -0.80 -0.83
N VAL A 50 4.28 -0.63 -0.57
CA VAL A 50 3.75 0.47 0.24
C VAL A 50 3.20 -0.12 1.53
N GLU A 51 3.85 0.19 2.65
CA GLU A 51 3.45 -0.21 4.00
C GLU A 51 2.89 1.02 4.71
N ILE A 52 1.63 0.97 5.14
CA ILE A 52 0.93 2.08 5.80
C ILE A 52 0.49 1.62 7.19
N SER A 53 0.87 2.37 8.21
CA SER A 53 0.55 2.08 9.61
C SER A 53 -0.23 3.25 10.20
N GLY A 54 -1.39 2.97 10.79
CA GLY A 54 -2.12 3.94 11.58
C GLY A 54 -1.53 3.97 12.99
N ARG A 55 -1.24 5.16 13.51
CA ARG A 55 -0.94 5.35 14.93
C ARG A 55 -1.62 6.59 15.44
N ASP A 56 -2.02 6.55 16.71
CA ASP A 56 -2.57 7.71 17.42
C ASP A 56 -1.46 8.75 17.65
N ARG A 57 -1.26 9.56 16.61
CA ARG A 57 -0.26 10.62 16.50
C ARG A 57 -0.83 11.73 15.64
N GLU A 58 -0.37 12.97 15.85
CA GLU A 58 -0.80 14.14 15.06
C GLU A 58 0.05 14.33 13.79
N ASP A 59 1.20 13.65 13.70
CA ASP A 59 2.19 13.79 12.63
C ASP A 59 2.17 12.61 11.63
N VAL A 60 2.37 12.92 10.34
CA VAL A 60 2.60 11.89 9.31
C VAL A 60 4.10 11.65 9.20
N HIS A 61 4.55 10.44 9.52
CA HIS A 61 5.94 10.02 9.27
C HIS A 61 6.05 9.26 7.96
N VAL A 62 6.89 9.74 7.07
CA VAL A 62 7.22 9.10 5.80
C VAL A 62 8.65 8.61 5.85
N ALA A 63 8.82 7.30 5.81
CA ALA A 63 10.11 6.63 5.68
C ALA A 63 10.19 5.96 4.31
N LEU A 64 11.04 6.49 3.44
CA LEU A 64 11.24 5.99 2.08
C LEU A 64 12.56 5.24 2.02
N THR A 65 12.51 3.97 1.66
CA THR A 65 13.72 3.18 1.36
C THR A 65 13.79 3.00 -0.16
N VAL A 66 14.70 3.74 -0.79
CA VAL A 66 14.89 3.72 -2.24
C VAL A 66 16.08 2.83 -2.59
N ARG A 67 15.85 1.77 -3.38
CA ARG A 67 16.95 0.96 -3.91
C ARG A 67 17.58 1.71 -5.08
N ARG A 68 18.73 2.36 -4.83
CA ARG A 68 19.47 3.07 -5.88
C ARG A 68 19.90 2.09 -6.98
N ARG A 69 19.41 2.31 -8.21
CA ARG A 69 19.97 1.74 -9.43
C ARG A 69 20.51 2.88 -10.30
N PRO A 70 21.70 2.75 -10.90
CA PRO A 70 22.21 3.74 -11.85
C PRO A 70 21.19 3.98 -12.98
N GLY A 71 20.83 5.23 -13.24
CA GLY A 71 19.89 5.61 -14.31
C GLY A 71 18.40 5.65 -13.97
N ARG A 72 17.98 5.45 -12.71
CA ARG A 72 16.59 5.66 -12.26
C ARG A 72 16.44 6.89 -11.38
N SER A 73 15.39 7.69 -11.64
CA SER A 73 15.10 8.94 -10.91
C SER A 73 14.60 8.68 -9.50
N VAL A 74 15.08 9.46 -8.54
CA VAL A 74 14.64 9.45 -7.13
C VAL A 74 13.14 9.78 -7.05
N PRO A 75 12.35 9.16 -6.15
CA PRO A 75 10.96 9.56 -5.94
C PRO A 75 10.84 11.05 -5.60
N VAL A 76 9.82 11.70 -6.17
CA VAL A 76 9.53 13.12 -5.96
C VAL A 76 8.45 13.25 -4.89
N LEU A 77 8.73 14.04 -3.85
CA LEU A 77 7.75 14.40 -2.83
C LEU A 77 7.29 15.82 -3.10
N THR A 78 6.00 15.99 -3.33
CA THR A 78 5.38 17.29 -3.55
C THR A 78 4.32 17.49 -2.48
N ARG A 79 4.48 18.56 -1.70
CA ARG A 79 3.43 19.03 -0.78
C ARG A 79 2.57 20.06 -1.51
N ALA A 80 1.27 19.82 -1.55
CA ALA A 80 0.28 20.77 -2.06
C ALA A 80 -0.72 21.07 -0.93
N GLY A 81 -0.46 22.12 -0.14
CA GLY A 81 -1.30 22.46 1.02
C GLY A 81 -1.28 21.38 2.10
N SER A 82 -2.44 20.77 2.35
CA SER A 82 -2.64 19.64 3.28
C SER A 82 -2.62 18.26 2.60
N THR A 83 -2.26 18.18 1.32
CA THR A 83 -2.04 16.92 0.62
C THR A 83 -0.55 16.65 0.42
N LEU A 84 -0.10 15.48 0.86
CA LEU A 84 1.25 14.97 0.60
C LEU A 84 1.22 14.00 -0.58
N ARG A 85 1.93 14.32 -1.65
CA ARG A 85 2.04 13.46 -2.84
C ARG A 85 3.43 12.86 -2.97
N ILE A 86 3.49 11.54 -3.11
CA ILE A 86 4.71 10.76 -3.28
C ILE A 86 4.66 10.11 -4.66
N ASP A 87 5.48 10.59 -5.59
CA ASP A 87 5.62 10.00 -6.93
C ASP A 87 6.89 9.16 -7.02
N GLY A 88 6.72 7.84 -6.96
CA GLY A 88 7.76 6.83 -7.11
C GLY A 88 7.71 6.09 -8.45
N ARG A 89 7.05 6.62 -9.49
CA ARG A 89 6.89 5.91 -10.78
C ARG A 89 8.22 5.59 -11.49
N ALA A 90 9.25 6.38 -11.24
CA ALA A 90 10.55 6.21 -11.88
C ALA A 90 11.50 5.27 -11.11
N SER A 91 11.08 4.70 -9.98
CA SER A 91 11.93 3.94 -9.07
C SER A 91 11.26 2.67 -8.54
N ASP A 92 12.09 1.73 -8.06
CA ASP A 92 11.66 0.61 -7.23
C ASP A 92 11.84 1.04 -5.77
N VAL A 93 10.73 1.30 -5.07
CA VAL A 93 10.73 1.97 -3.77
C VAL A 93 9.92 1.16 -2.77
N ARG A 94 10.47 1.03 -1.56
CA ARG A 94 9.68 0.67 -0.38
C ARG A 94 9.27 1.95 0.34
N VAL A 95 7.98 2.23 0.36
CA VAL A 95 7.40 3.38 1.05
C VAL A 95 6.81 2.89 2.36
N ARG A 96 7.29 3.42 3.48
CA ARG A 96 6.69 3.20 4.81
C ARG A 96 6.06 4.51 5.27
N LEU A 97 4.78 4.44 5.57
CA LEU A 97 4.00 5.57 6.04
C LEU A 97 3.46 5.24 7.43
N THR A 98 3.60 6.18 8.34
CA THR A 98 2.83 6.20 9.58
C THR A 98 1.92 7.40 9.50
N VAL A 99 0.61 7.16 9.51
CA VAL A 99 -0.42 8.17 9.35
C VAL A 99 -1.26 8.28 10.63
N PRO A 100 -1.72 9.49 10.97
CA PRO A 100 -2.73 9.73 11.99
C PRO A 100 -4.04 9.00 11.71
N PRO A 101 -4.86 8.70 12.74
CA PRO A 101 -6.22 8.26 12.53
C PRO A 101 -7.01 9.37 11.81
N ARG A 102 -7.81 9.00 10.80
CA ARG A 102 -8.67 9.87 9.96
C ARG A 102 -8.01 10.53 8.74
N VAL A 103 -6.72 10.33 8.49
CA VAL A 103 -6.10 10.81 7.25
C VAL A 103 -6.64 10.03 6.06
N ARG A 104 -6.95 10.74 4.98
CA ARG A 104 -7.38 10.11 3.73
C ARG A 104 -6.16 9.55 3.02
N VAL A 105 -6.19 8.27 2.69
CA VAL A 105 -5.04 7.59 2.08
C VAL A 105 -5.44 7.09 0.71
N ARG A 106 -4.72 7.58 -0.31
CA ARG A 106 -4.80 7.07 -1.67
C ARG A 106 -3.47 6.44 -2.03
N ALA A 107 -3.46 5.13 -2.24
CA ALA A 107 -2.26 4.39 -2.65
C ALA A 107 -2.51 3.69 -3.97
N GLU A 108 -1.68 3.99 -4.97
CA GLU A 108 -1.71 3.37 -6.28
C GLU A 108 -0.34 2.74 -6.57
N VAL A 109 -0.33 1.42 -6.69
CA VAL A 109 0.88 0.62 -6.96
C VAL A 109 0.68 -0.15 -8.25
N LEU A 110 1.56 0.09 -9.23
CA LEU A 110 1.44 -0.59 -10.50
C LEU A 110 1.86 -2.06 -10.42
N ALA A 111 2.96 -2.36 -9.74
CA ALA A 111 3.40 -3.72 -9.52
C ALA A 111 3.95 -3.88 -8.09
N GLY A 112 3.41 -4.83 -7.35
CA GLY A 112 3.84 -5.13 -5.98
C GLY A 112 2.71 -5.08 -4.97
N GLU A 113 3.02 -4.65 -3.75
CA GLU A 113 2.14 -4.90 -2.60
C GLU A 113 1.77 -3.61 -1.87
N ILE A 114 0.51 -3.52 -1.46
CA ILE A 114 0.01 -2.49 -0.56
C ILE A 114 -0.39 -3.18 0.74
N THR A 115 0.30 -2.88 1.83
CA THR A 115 0.02 -3.41 3.17
C THR A 115 -0.45 -2.27 4.07
N LEU A 116 -1.57 -2.45 4.76
CA LEU A 116 -2.10 -1.51 5.75
C LEU A 116 -2.25 -2.18 7.10
N TRP A 117 -1.97 -1.44 8.16
CA TRP A 117 -2.10 -1.90 9.54
C TRP A 117 -2.70 -0.81 10.44
N GLY A 118 -3.81 -1.08 11.12
CA GLY A 118 -4.35 -0.14 12.13
C GLY A 118 -4.87 1.17 11.52
N VAL A 119 -5.15 1.22 10.22
CA VAL A 119 -5.50 2.45 9.49
C VAL A 119 -7.02 2.57 9.42
N GLY A 120 -7.53 3.78 9.67
CA GLY A 120 -8.92 4.18 9.44
C GLY A 120 -9.03 5.41 8.56
N GLY A 121 -10.22 5.98 8.45
CA GLY A 121 -10.51 7.08 7.53
C GLY A 121 -10.82 6.60 6.11
N GLU A 122 -10.81 7.52 5.14
CA GLU A 122 -11.09 7.19 3.75
C GLU A 122 -9.87 6.55 3.08
N LEU A 123 -10.02 5.29 2.65
CA LEU A 123 -8.96 4.52 2.02
C LEU A 123 -9.31 4.23 0.55
N SER A 124 -8.40 4.59 -0.36
CA SER A 124 -8.48 4.29 -1.80
C SER A 124 -7.21 3.59 -2.25
N LEU A 125 -7.30 2.27 -2.44
CA LEU A 125 -6.17 1.39 -2.71
C LEU A 125 -6.34 0.79 -4.11
N VAL A 126 -5.37 1.01 -4.97
CA VAL A 126 -5.40 0.52 -6.34
C VAL A 126 -4.09 -0.19 -6.64
N THR A 127 -4.18 -1.44 -7.06
CA THR A 127 -3.05 -2.14 -7.64
C THR A 127 -3.41 -2.72 -9.00
N ARG A 128 -2.41 -2.82 -9.89
CA ARG A 128 -2.58 -3.55 -11.13
C ARG A 128 -2.11 -4.99 -10.95
N ASP A 129 -0.85 -5.17 -10.60
CA ASP A 129 -0.24 -6.49 -10.51
C ASP A 129 0.29 -6.69 -9.09
N GLY A 130 -0.51 -7.34 -8.24
CA GLY A 130 -0.13 -7.73 -6.90
C GLY A 130 -1.24 -7.59 -5.85
N THR A 131 -0.84 -7.64 -4.59
CA THR A 131 -1.75 -7.89 -3.46
C THR A 131 -2.03 -6.62 -2.66
N ILE A 132 -3.28 -6.45 -2.26
CA ILE A 132 -3.70 -5.46 -1.25
C ILE A 132 -4.03 -6.23 0.03
N ALA A 133 -3.33 -5.94 1.12
CA ALA A 133 -3.53 -6.56 2.41
C ALA A 133 -3.75 -5.49 3.49
N GLY A 134 -4.94 -5.42 4.07
CA GLY A 134 -5.26 -4.55 5.20
C GLY A 134 -5.57 -5.36 6.45
N ARG A 135 -4.96 -4.99 7.58
CA ARG A 135 -5.18 -5.62 8.89
C ARG A 135 -5.50 -4.58 9.94
N GLU A 136 -6.33 -4.96 10.91
CA GLU A 136 -6.79 -4.06 11.98
C GLU A 136 -7.33 -2.74 11.43
N LEU A 137 -8.04 -2.79 10.29
CA LEU A 137 -8.63 -1.61 9.70
C LEU A 137 -9.76 -1.10 10.60
N THR A 138 -9.77 0.20 10.83
CA THR A 138 -10.75 0.85 11.70
C THR A 138 -11.79 1.61 10.88
N ARG A 139 -12.65 2.38 11.55
CA ARG A 139 -13.77 3.07 10.93
C ARG A 139 -13.38 3.94 9.72
N GLY A 140 -14.16 3.83 8.65
CA GLY A 140 -14.08 4.68 7.46
C GLY A 140 -14.55 3.94 6.19
N PRO A 141 -14.74 4.67 5.07
CA PRO A 141 -15.01 4.05 3.78
C PRO A 141 -13.72 3.50 3.15
N VAL A 142 -13.76 2.25 2.70
CA VAL A 142 -12.62 1.56 2.08
C VAL A 142 -12.96 1.14 0.65
N ALA A 143 -12.15 1.56 -0.31
CA ALA A 143 -12.21 1.13 -1.70
C ALA A 143 -10.86 0.50 -2.10
N ALA A 144 -10.84 -0.82 -2.31
CA ALA A 144 -9.67 -1.57 -2.74
C ALA A 144 -9.93 -2.23 -4.10
N ARG A 145 -9.06 -2.00 -5.07
CA ARG A 145 -9.14 -2.59 -6.40
C ARG A 145 -7.80 -3.19 -6.81
N SER A 146 -7.80 -4.48 -7.12
CA SER A 146 -6.71 -5.15 -7.82
C SER A 146 -7.17 -5.57 -9.22
N ARG A 147 -6.26 -5.61 -10.19
CA ARG A 147 -6.52 -6.26 -11.48
C ARG A 147 -6.07 -7.70 -11.41
N ASP A 148 -4.79 -7.91 -11.16
CA ASP A 148 -4.15 -9.21 -11.06
C ASP A 148 -3.54 -9.42 -9.67
N GLY A 149 -4.35 -9.93 -8.75
CA GLY A 149 -3.89 -10.28 -7.40
C GLY A 149 -4.98 -10.18 -6.35
N ASP A 150 -4.63 -10.59 -5.13
CA ASP A 150 -5.60 -10.75 -4.05
C ASP A 150 -5.88 -9.43 -3.33
N VAL A 151 -7.11 -9.31 -2.83
CA VAL A 151 -7.53 -8.23 -1.94
C VAL A 151 -7.98 -8.86 -0.63
N ASN A 152 -7.21 -8.64 0.43
CA ASN A 152 -7.51 -9.16 1.75
C ASN A 152 -7.66 -8.00 2.75
N LEU A 153 -8.85 -7.82 3.31
CA LEU A 153 -9.17 -6.73 4.23
C LEU A 153 -9.74 -7.31 5.54
N HIS A 154 -9.03 -7.09 6.64
CA HIS A 154 -9.48 -7.45 7.98
C HIS A 154 -9.73 -6.19 8.81
N PHE A 155 -10.97 -6.04 9.27
CA PHE A 155 -11.43 -4.92 10.07
C PHE A 155 -11.46 -5.28 11.56
N SER A 156 -11.01 -4.36 12.40
CA SER A 156 -11.14 -4.44 13.87
C SER A 156 -12.31 -3.62 14.40
N GLU A 157 -12.75 -2.60 13.66
CA GLU A 157 -13.94 -1.80 13.95
C GLU A 157 -14.90 -1.80 12.75
N PRO A 158 -16.22 -1.61 12.96
CA PRO A 158 -17.18 -1.56 11.86
C PRO A 158 -16.82 -0.44 10.87
N PRO A 159 -16.63 -0.76 9.57
CA PRO A 159 -16.41 0.26 8.55
C PRO A 159 -17.69 1.04 8.23
N ASP A 160 -17.56 2.19 7.58
CA ASP A 160 -18.73 2.94 7.08
C ASP A 160 -19.19 2.41 5.69
N GLY A 161 -18.31 1.67 5.00
CA GLY A 161 -18.61 0.99 3.74
C GLY A 161 -17.37 0.39 3.11
N VAL A 162 -17.52 -0.74 2.41
CA VAL A 162 -16.40 -1.48 1.81
C VAL A 162 -16.70 -1.79 0.35
N ARG A 163 -15.75 -1.48 -0.53
CA ARG A 163 -15.75 -1.93 -1.93
C ARG A 163 -14.42 -2.62 -2.21
N ALA A 164 -14.44 -3.94 -2.31
CA ALA A 164 -13.27 -4.76 -2.61
C ALA A 164 -13.46 -5.43 -3.97
N GLN A 165 -12.53 -5.21 -4.89
CA GLN A 165 -12.62 -5.71 -6.26
C GLN A 165 -11.31 -6.35 -6.70
N SER A 166 -11.38 -7.53 -7.29
CA SER A 166 -10.28 -8.15 -8.04
C SER A 166 -10.80 -8.64 -9.40
N GLU A 167 -9.97 -8.68 -10.44
CA GLU A 167 -10.36 -9.35 -11.69
C GLU A 167 -10.01 -10.83 -11.59
N THR A 168 -8.76 -11.18 -11.28
CA THR A 168 -8.32 -12.59 -11.26
C THR A 168 -8.16 -13.21 -9.87
N GLY A 169 -7.93 -12.39 -8.84
CA GLY A 169 -7.53 -12.85 -7.51
C GLY A 169 -8.67 -13.05 -6.53
N MET A 170 -8.33 -13.60 -5.37
CA MET A 170 -9.25 -13.80 -4.26
C MET A 170 -9.57 -12.47 -3.58
N VAL A 171 -10.84 -12.28 -3.22
CA VAL A 171 -11.27 -11.17 -2.38
C VAL A 171 -11.70 -11.74 -1.03
N THR A 172 -11.02 -11.36 0.04
CA THR A 172 -11.38 -11.72 1.42
C THR A 172 -11.67 -10.47 2.21
N VAL A 173 -12.85 -10.42 2.83
CA VAL A 173 -13.28 -9.31 3.70
C VAL A 173 -13.76 -9.89 5.02
N MET A 174 -13.04 -9.58 6.11
CA MET A 174 -13.36 -10.01 7.47
C MET A 174 -13.81 -8.82 8.30
N LEU A 175 -15.04 -8.86 8.80
CA LEU A 175 -15.71 -7.75 9.50
C LEU A 175 -15.92 -8.10 10.97
N PRO A 176 -15.84 -7.15 11.91
CA PRO A 176 -16.24 -7.42 13.29
C PRO A 176 -17.74 -7.70 13.38
N ASP A 177 -18.19 -8.32 14.47
CA ASP A 177 -19.61 -8.59 14.73
C ASP A 177 -20.47 -7.32 14.54
N GLY A 178 -21.51 -7.43 13.72
CA GLY A 178 -22.35 -6.29 13.34
C GLY A 178 -23.35 -6.65 12.24
N GLU A 179 -24.17 -5.66 11.89
CA GLU A 179 -25.15 -5.78 10.82
C GLU A 179 -24.62 -5.14 9.54
N TYR A 180 -24.49 -5.94 8.48
CA TYR A 180 -23.91 -5.50 7.22
C TYR A 180 -24.79 -5.91 6.04
N GLY A 181 -24.91 -5.01 5.06
CA GLY A 181 -25.42 -5.34 3.76
C GLY A 181 -24.26 -5.90 2.96
N VAL A 182 -24.42 -7.10 2.41
CA VAL A 182 -23.35 -7.77 1.64
C VAL A 182 -23.85 -8.03 0.24
N GLU A 183 -23.09 -7.53 -0.73
CA GLU A 183 -23.28 -7.76 -2.16
C GLU A 183 -22.01 -8.44 -2.69
N VAL A 184 -22.16 -9.69 -3.13
CA VAL A 184 -21.07 -10.46 -3.72
C VAL A 184 -21.33 -10.63 -5.21
N GLU A 185 -20.37 -10.21 -6.02
CA GLU A 185 -20.39 -10.40 -7.48
C GLU A 185 -19.24 -11.33 -7.88
N THR A 186 -19.57 -12.51 -8.42
CA THR A 186 -18.60 -13.46 -8.97
C THR A 186 -19.11 -14.11 -10.25
N ALA A 187 -18.22 -14.49 -11.17
CA ALA A 187 -18.62 -15.24 -12.36
C ALA A 187 -18.99 -16.70 -12.04
N ASP A 188 -18.44 -17.25 -10.95
CA ASP A 188 -18.77 -18.59 -10.45
C ASP A 188 -19.48 -18.48 -9.09
N PRO A 189 -20.77 -18.84 -9.00
CA PRO A 189 -21.51 -18.85 -7.73
C PRO A 189 -20.90 -19.75 -6.65
N GLY A 190 -20.22 -20.84 -7.03
CA GLY A 190 -19.54 -21.74 -6.08
C GLY A 190 -18.26 -21.15 -5.48
N ALA A 191 -17.80 -20.01 -6.00
CA ALA A 191 -16.63 -19.30 -5.52
C ALA A 191 -16.98 -18.23 -4.46
N ALA A 192 -18.26 -17.98 -4.20
CA ALA A 192 -18.74 -17.07 -3.15
C ALA A 192 -18.95 -17.83 -1.82
N ASP A 193 -18.32 -17.33 -0.76
CA ASP A 193 -18.40 -17.83 0.60
C ASP A 193 -18.80 -16.68 1.53
N VAL A 194 -20.04 -16.66 2.01
CA VAL A 194 -20.56 -15.60 2.89
C VAL A 194 -20.90 -16.22 4.24
N GLU A 195 -20.03 -15.99 5.22
CA GLU A 195 -20.10 -16.53 6.58
C GLU A 195 -20.76 -15.55 7.57
N LEU A 196 -21.80 -14.83 7.12
CA LEU A 196 -22.61 -13.94 7.96
C LEU A 196 -24.01 -13.79 7.36
N THR A 197 -24.97 -13.27 8.12
CA THR A 197 -26.34 -13.04 7.63
C THR A 197 -26.46 -11.61 7.12
N PRO A 198 -26.59 -11.37 5.80
CA PRO A 198 -26.69 -10.01 5.27
C PRO A 198 -28.04 -9.37 5.61
N SER A 199 -28.02 -8.06 5.88
CA SER A 199 -29.23 -7.26 6.08
C SER A 199 -29.32 -6.17 5.02
N ALA A 200 -30.42 -6.16 4.26
CA ALA A 200 -30.69 -5.13 3.26
C ALA A 200 -30.90 -3.73 3.86
N HIS A 201 -31.15 -3.65 5.18
CA HIS A 201 -31.38 -2.39 5.89
C HIS A 201 -30.14 -1.90 6.65
N ALA A 202 -29.02 -2.63 6.56
CA ALA A 202 -27.78 -2.23 7.19
C ALA A 202 -27.28 -0.88 6.65
N ALA A 203 -26.82 -0.03 7.57
CA ALA A 203 -26.20 1.25 7.22
C ALA A 203 -24.86 1.06 6.49
N CYS A 204 -24.10 0.02 6.85
CA CYS A 204 -22.84 -0.31 6.19
C CYS A 204 -23.09 -1.32 5.06
N GLN A 205 -22.64 -0.97 3.86
CA GLN A 205 -22.70 -1.82 2.67
C GLN A 205 -21.30 -2.32 2.30
N VAL A 206 -21.21 -3.62 2.02
CA VAL A 206 -19.98 -4.34 1.69
C VAL A 206 -20.17 -4.97 0.32
N VAL A 207 -19.49 -4.40 -0.67
CA VAL A 207 -19.48 -4.89 -2.05
C VAL A 207 -18.16 -5.60 -2.29
N ALA A 208 -18.21 -6.90 -2.54
CA ALA A 208 -17.05 -7.73 -2.82
C ALA A 208 -17.19 -8.38 -4.20
N ARG A 209 -16.26 -8.10 -5.11
CA ARG A 209 -16.32 -8.59 -6.49
C ARG A 209 -15.04 -9.27 -6.90
N SER A 210 -15.15 -10.47 -7.49
CA SER A 210 -14.06 -11.10 -8.22
C SER A 210 -14.56 -11.67 -9.54
N VAL A 211 -13.81 -11.58 -10.64
CA VAL A 211 -14.26 -12.20 -11.90
C VAL A 211 -13.95 -13.69 -11.91
N SER A 212 -12.74 -14.11 -11.56
CA SER A 212 -12.36 -15.54 -11.55
C SER A 212 -11.87 -16.07 -10.21
N GLY A 213 -11.65 -15.21 -9.22
CA GLY A 213 -11.21 -15.62 -7.90
C GLY A 213 -12.38 -15.88 -6.96
N ARG A 214 -12.07 -16.51 -5.82
CA ARG A 214 -13.05 -16.69 -4.75
C ARG A 214 -13.33 -15.38 -4.03
N VAL A 215 -14.56 -15.21 -3.59
CA VAL A 215 -14.98 -14.10 -2.75
C VAL A 215 -15.41 -14.66 -1.42
N ARG A 216 -14.71 -14.28 -0.35
CA ARG A 216 -15.04 -14.63 1.02
C ARG A 216 -15.40 -13.37 1.80
N VAL A 217 -16.59 -13.35 2.39
CA VAL A 217 -17.02 -12.30 3.30
C VAL A 217 -17.47 -12.98 4.59
N GLY A 218 -16.82 -12.65 5.69
CA GLY A 218 -17.09 -13.33 6.96
C GLY A 218 -16.91 -12.42 8.16
N LEU A 219 -17.26 -12.94 9.32
CA LEU A 219 -16.95 -12.27 10.57
C LEU A 219 -15.49 -12.57 10.94
N ALA A 220 -14.72 -11.52 11.21
CA ALA A 220 -13.45 -11.65 11.89
C ALA A 220 -13.73 -12.44 13.15
N ALA A 221 -13.12 -13.62 13.27
CA ALA A 221 -13.25 -14.41 14.49
C ALA A 221 -12.97 -13.46 15.65
N PRO A 222 -13.85 -13.39 16.69
CA PRO A 222 -13.47 -12.71 17.90
C PRO A 222 -12.12 -13.29 18.26
N LEU A 223 -11.12 -12.43 18.46
CA LEU A 223 -9.84 -12.85 18.99
C LEU A 223 -10.16 -13.51 20.33
N GLY A 224 -10.43 -14.82 20.30
CA GLY A 224 -10.47 -15.64 21.49
C GLY A 224 -9.12 -15.41 22.14
N PRO A 225 -9.08 -15.26 23.47
CA PRO A 225 -7.85 -14.91 24.16
C PRO A 225 -6.75 -15.86 23.67
N LEU A 226 -5.70 -15.29 23.08
CA LEU A 226 -4.47 -16.05 22.90
C LEU A 226 -4.05 -16.42 24.32
N SER A 227 -4.26 -17.68 24.68
CA SER A 227 -3.67 -18.28 25.86
C SER A 227 -2.16 -18.16 25.68
N ILE A 228 -1.59 -17.15 26.33
CA ILE A 228 -0.16 -17.04 26.63
C ILE A 228 0.28 -18.22 27.51
#